data_AF-A0AAW9IYP0-F1
#
_entry.id   AF-A0AAW9IYP0-F1
#
_cell.length_a   1.000
_cell.length_b   1.000
_cell.length_c   1.000
_cell.angle_alpha   90.00
_cell.angle_beta   90.00
_cell.angle_gamma   90.00
#
_symmetry.space_group_name_H-M   'P 1'
#
loop_
_entity.id
_entity.type
_entity.pdbx_description
1 polymer ?
#
loop_
_entity_poly.entity_id
_entity_poly.type
_entity_poly.pdbx_seq_one_letter_code
_entity_poly.pdbx_strand_id
1 'polypeptide(L)'
;MLVYKEISDIKFIAAKDELAYQEVIDDFKNAKKVFVLTYNVSKSKNSLLSAFKECGEDTKVTIISNIPSRWNEYFNSYYAEKARENISIYKNKLNPKDIADKAYVYLCESL
;
A
#
# COMPACT_ATOMS: atom_id res chain seq x y z
N MET A 1 5.05 13.36 19.20
CA MET A 1 4.46 14.45 18.41
C MET A 1 3.11 13.98 17.91
N LEU A 2 2.03 14.59 18.39
CA LEU A 2 0.67 14.21 18.03
C LEU A 2 0.20 15.17 16.93
N VAL A 3 0.03 14.64 15.71
CA VAL A 3 -0.55 15.38 14.60
C VAL A 3 -1.97 14.87 14.45
N TYR A 4 -2.96 15.73 14.72
CA TYR A 4 -4.36 15.44 14.46
C TYR A 4 -5.00 16.59 13.70
N LYS A 5 -6.08 16.29 13.00
CA LYS A 5 -6.91 17.26 12.28
C LYS A 5 -8.36 16.87 12.50
N GLU A 6 -9.18 17.83 12.95
CA GLU A 6 -10.63 17.66 12.95
C GLU A 6 -11.15 17.73 11.51
N ILE A 7 -11.97 16.75 11.15
CA ILE A 7 -12.59 16.66 9.83
C ILE A 7 -14.10 16.49 10.09
N SER A 8 -14.90 17.46 9.65
CA SER A 8 -16.35 17.30 9.50
C SER A 8 -16.63 16.51 8.21
N ASP A 9 -17.69 15.70 8.19
CA ASP A 9 -18.12 14.88 7.04
C ASP A 9 -17.21 13.68 6.72
N ILE A 10 -16.90 12.85 7.72
CA ILE A 10 -16.21 11.56 7.53
C ILE A 10 -17.23 10.44 7.35
N LYS A 11 -17.09 9.67 6.27
CA LYS A 11 -17.73 8.36 6.13
C LYS A 11 -16.79 7.27 6.62
N PHE A 12 -17.18 6.58 7.69
CA PHE A 12 -16.47 5.40 8.18
C PHE A 12 -17.13 4.13 7.62
N ILE A 13 -16.34 3.29 6.97
CA ILE A 13 -16.79 2.05 6.35
C ILE A 13 -16.05 0.90 7.01
N ALA A 14 -16.80 -0.05 7.55
CA ALA A 14 -16.28 -1.30 8.10
C ALA A 14 -17.27 -2.42 7.80
N ALA A 15 -16.75 -3.62 7.54
CA ALA A 15 -17.54 -4.80 7.33
C ALA A 15 -17.04 -5.91 8.25
N LYS A 16 -17.93 -6.84 8.57
CA LYS A 16 -17.61 -8.04 9.35
C LYS A 16 -17.42 -9.20 8.38
N ASP A 17 -16.36 -9.98 8.59
CA ASP A 17 -16.05 -11.18 7.81
C ASP A 17 -15.74 -10.95 6.31
N GLU A 18 -15.61 -9.69 5.88
CA GLU A 18 -15.23 -9.33 4.52
C GLU A 18 -14.39 -8.05 4.44
N LEU A 19 -13.91 -7.75 3.23
CA LEU A 19 -13.07 -6.59 2.94
C LEU A 19 -13.95 -5.44 2.44
N ALA A 20 -14.09 -4.38 3.24
CA ALA A 20 -14.98 -3.26 2.94
C ALA A 20 -14.35 -2.18 2.02
N TYR A 21 -13.17 -2.42 1.46
CA TYR A 21 -12.45 -1.39 0.70
C TYR A 21 -13.00 -1.17 -0.71
N GLN A 22 -13.93 -1.99 -1.21
CA GLN A 22 -14.47 -1.81 -2.57
C GLN A 22 -15.16 -0.44 -2.70
N GLU A 23 -15.93 -0.05 -1.69
CA GLU A 23 -16.58 1.27 -1.65
C GLU A 23 -15.55 2.42 -1.65
N VAL A 24 -14.37 2.20 -1.06
CA VAL A 24 -13.27 3.17 -1.10
C VAL A 24 -12.61 3.20 -2.48
N ILE A 25 -12.42 2.03 -3.11
CA ILE A 25 -11.84 1.89 -4.45
C ILE A 25 -12.74 2.54 -5.51
N ASP A 26 -14.06 2.37 -5.40
CA ASP A 26 -15.02 2.91 -6.36
C ASP A 26 -14.99 4.45 -6.46
N ASP A 27 -14.50 5.11 -5.40
CA ASP A 27 -14.35 6.57 -5.34
C ASP A 27 -12.96 7.08 -5.74
N PHE A 28 -12.00 6.20 -6.07
CA PHE A 28 -10.64 6.59 -6.47
C PHE A 28 -10.62 7.56 -7.66
N LYS A 29 -11.50 7.37 -8.63
CA LYS A 29 -11.64 8.25 -9.80
C LYS A 29 -12.00 9.70 -9.43
N ASN A 30 -12.66 9.91 -8.30
CA ASN A 30 -13.07 11.23 -7.82
C ASN A 30 -12.10 11.79 -6.77
N ALA A 31 -11.18 10.96 -6.27
CA ALA A 31 -10.30 11.32 -5.18
C ALA A 31 -9.21 12.29 -5.64
N LYS A 32 -9.00 13.38 -4.88
CA LYS A 32 -7.83 14.25 -5.09
C LYS A 32 -6.56 13.66 -4.48
N LYS A 33 -6.72 12.82 -3.46
CA LYS A 33 -5.66 12.18 -2.69
C LYS A 33 -6.11 10.80 -2.26
N VAL A 34 -5.24 9.81 -2.42
CA VAL A 34 -5.43 8.45 -1.92
C VAL A 34 -4.28 8.16 -0.97
N PHE A 35 -4.60 7.68 0.23
CA PHE A 35 -3.61 7.33 1.24
C PHE A 35 -3.82 5.88 1.68
N VAL A 36 -2.80 5.05 1.52
CA VAL A 36 -2.83 3.64 1.91
C VAL A 36 -1.75 3.39 2.94
N LEU A 37 -2.18 2.95 4.13
CA LEU A 37 -1.31 2.45 5.18
C LEU A 37 -1.56 0.96 5.31
N THR A 38 -0.55 0.13 5.03
CA THR A 38 -0.71 -1.32 5.11
C THR A 38 0.55 -2.04 5.55
N TYR A 39 0.38 -3.13 6.31
CA TYR A 39 1.49 -4.01 6.66
C TYR A 39 2.09 -4.69 5.42
N ASN A 40 1.24 -5.18 4.51
CA ASN A 40 1.67 -5.81 3.27
C ASN A 40 0.64 -5.65 2.13
N VAL A 41 1.08 -5.85 0.89
CA VAL A 41 0.28 -6.10 -0.30
C VAL A 41 0.42 -7.56 -0.74
N SER A 42 -0.62 -8.08 -1.40
CA SER A 42 -0.63 -9.47 -1.84
C SER A 42 0.46 -9.75 -2.89
N LYS A 43 1.13 -10.90 -2.75
CA LYS A 43 2.05 -11.40 -3.78
C LYS A 43 1.32 -11.85 -5.05
N SER A 44 0.14 -12.44 -4.93
CA SER A 44 -0.61 -13.00 -6.05
C SER A 44 -1.72 -12.08 -6.57
N LYS A 45 -2.40 -11.33 -5.70
CA LYS A 45 -3.50 -10.44 -6.11
C LYS A 45 -2.97 -9.06 -6.48
N ASN A 46 -3.50 -8.51 -7.59
CA ASN A 46 -3.16 -7.17 -8.09
C ASN A 46 -4.35 -6.20 -8.05
N SER A 47 -5.53 -6.61 -7.57
CA SER A 47 -6.76 -5.78 -7.57
C SER A 47 -6.54 -4.32 -7.11
N LEU A 48 -5.89 -4.10 -5.97
CA LEU A 48 -5.55 -2.74 -5.48
C LEU A 48 -4.59 -1.99 -6.41
N LEU A 49 -3.56 -2.67 -6.94
CA LEU A 49 -2.60 -2.06 -7.86
C LEU A 49 -3.28 -1.65 -9.18
N SER A 50 -4.19 -2.49 -9.68
CA SER A 50 -5.01 -2.17 -10.83
C SER A 50 -5.96 -1.01 -10.56
N ALA A 51 -6.56 -0.94 -9.37
CA ALA A 51 -7.46 0.15 -8.99
C ALA A 51 -6.79 1.52 -9.00
N PHE A 52 -5.50 1.62 -8.65
CA PHE A 52 -4.79 2.91 -8.73
C PHE A 52 -4.69 3.47 -10.14
N LYS A 53 -4.78 2.63 -11.17
CA LYS A 53 -4.77 3.07 -12.57
C LYS A 53 -6.06 3.78 -12.98
N GLU A 54 -7.13 3.62 -12.20
CA GLU A 54 -8.41 4.29 -12.39
C GLU A 54 -8.47 5.66 -11.68
N CYS A 55 -7.43 6.02 -10.94
CA CYS A 55 -7.30 7.37 -10.38
C CYS A 55 -7.16 8.40 -11.49
N GLY A 56 -7.71 9.61 -11.30
CA GLY A 56 -7.47 10.72 -12.23
C GLY A 56 -5.99 11.12 -12.27
N GLU A 57 -5.53 11.67 -13.41
CA GLU A 57 -4.12 12.04 -13.67
C GLU A 57 -3.49 12.93 -12.56
N ASP A 58 -4.30 13.80 -11.95
CA ASP A 58 -3.86 14.71 -10.91
C ASP A 58 -3.91 14.14 -9.48
N THR A 59 -4.41 12.92 -9.32
CA THR A 59 -4.60 12.25 -8.02
C THR A 59 -3.24 11.95 -7.38
N LYS A 60 -3.03 12.43 -6.15
CA LYS A 60 -1.84 12.07 -5.39
C LYS A 60 -2.05 10.76 -4.65
N VAL A 61 -1.31 9.72 -5.02
CA VAL A 61 -1.36 8.41 -4.35
C VAL A 61 -0.18 8.30 -3.40
N THR A 62 -0.42 8.03 -2.13
CA THR A 62 0.64 7.79 -1.13
C THR A 62 0.44 6.43 -0.49
N ILE A 63 1.45 5.58 -0.56
CA ILE A 63 1.45 4.25 0.06
C ILE A 63 2.57 4.19 1.09
N ILE A 64 2.20 3.84 2.32
CA ILE A 64 3.14 3.55 3.40
C ILE A 64 3.00 2.08 3.73
N SER A 65 4.09 1.33 3.63
CA SER A 65 4.08 -0.10 3.90
C SER A 65 5.37 -0.60 4.53
N ASN A 66 5.29 -1.69 5.30
CA ASN A 66 6.49 -2.37 5.78
C ASN A 66 7.18 -3.13 4.64
N ILE A 67 8.45 -3.47 4.85
CA ILE A 67 9.17 -4.41 4.00
C ILE A 67 8.93 -5.83 4.54
N PRO A 68 8.11 -6.66 3.88
CA PRO A 68 7.81 -7.99 4.40
C PRO A 68 9.04 -8.88 4.38
N SER A 69 9.10 -9.84 5.30
CA SER A 69 10.16 -10.85 5.42
C SER A 69 11.56 -10.30 5.74
N ARG A 70 11.71 -9.02 6.05
CA ARG A 70 12.98 -8.45 6.50
C ARG A 70 13.22 -8.80 7.97
N TRP A 71 14.39 -9.36 8.25
CA TRP A 71 14.88 -9.64 9.60
C TRP A 71 16.33 -9.17 9.74
N ASN A 72 16.75 -8.86 10.97
CA ASN A 72 18.14 -8.53 11.28
C ASN A 72 19.06 -9.75 11.08
N GLU A 73 18.58 -10.92 11.47
CA GLU A 73 19.26 -12.21 11.26
C GLU A 73 18.28 -13.22 10.68
N TYR A 74 18.78 -14.07 9.79
CA TYR A 74 18.04 -15.17 9.21
C TYR A 74 18.59 -16.48 9.75
N PHE A 75 17.70 -17.45 9.98
CA PHE A 75 18.09 -18.76 10.52
C PHE A 75 19.17 -19.46 9.67
N ASN A 76 19.10 -19.32 8.34
CA ASN A 76 20.14 -19.77 7.42
C ASN A 76 20.06 -19.00 6.09
N SER A 77 20.99 -19.31 5.16
CA SER A 77 21.06 -18.69 3.84
C SER A 77 19.81 -18.89 2.98
N TYR A 78 19.14 -20.04 3.11
CA TYR A 78 17.90 -20.32 2.38
C TYR A 78 16.79 -19.32 2.74
N TYR A 79 16.60 -19.03 4.02
CA TYR A 79 15.61 -18.03 4.45
C TYR A 79 16.02 -16.61 4.06
N ALA A 80 17.32 -16.30 4.06
CA ALA A 80 17.84 -15.02 3.60
C ALA A 80 17.58 -14.80 2.09
N GLU A 81 17.74 -15.85 1.28
CA GLU A 81 17.44 -15.81 -0.16
C GLU A 81 15.94 -15.65 -0.42
N LYS A 82 15.09 -16.42 0.28
CA LYS A 82 13.63 -16.28 0.19
C LYS A 82 13.14 -14.89 0.60
N ALA A 83 13.74 -14.30 1.63
CA ALA A 83 13.46 -12.93 2.02
C ALA A 83 13.85 -11.95 0.91
N ARG A 84 15.04 -12.10 0.32
CA ARG A 84 15.51 -11.26 -0.80
C ARG A 84 14.56 -11.32 -2.00
N GLU A 85 14.13 -12.51 -2.41
CA GLU A 85 13.14 -12.71 -3.48
C GLU A 85 11.83 -11.98 -3.16
N ASN A 86 11.31 -12.17 -1.95
CA ASN A 86 10.05 -11.56 -1.53
C ASN A 86 10.14 -10.04 -1.51
N ILE A 87 11.23 -9.49 -0.98
CA ILE A 87 11.49 -8.05 -0.92
C ILE A 87 11.59 -7.48 -2.34
N SER A 88 12.26 -8.18 -3.27
CA SER A 88 12.37 -7.77 -4.67
C SER A 88 11.01 -7.70 -5.35
N ILE A 89 10.19 -8.75 -5.21
CA ILE A 89 8.81 -8.79 -5.73
C ILE A 89 8.00 -7.61 -5.17
N TYR A 90 8.13 -7.36 -3.87
CA TYR A 90 7.39 -6.32 -3.18
C TYR A 90 7.78 -4.91 -3.65
N LYS A 91 9.09 -4.65 -3.78
CA LYS A 91 9.63 -3.38 -4.32
C LYS A 91 9.19 -3.14 -5.76
N ASN A 92 9.20 -4.17 -6.60
CA ASN A 92 8.75 -4.06 -7.99
C ASN A 92 7.25 -3.76 -8.07
N LYS A 93 6.42 -4.43 -7.26
CA LYS A 93 4.98 -4.19 -7.21
C LYS A 93 4.61 -2.79 -6.71
N LEU A 94 5.38 -2.26 -5.76
CA LEU A 94 5.19 -0.93 -5.22
C LEU A 94 6.12 0.10 -5.88
N ASN A 95 6.53 -0.13 -7.12
CA ASN A 95 7.22 0.88 -7.90
C ASN A 95 6.23 2.03 -8.19
N PRO A 96 6.50 3.27 -7.72
CA PRO A 96 5.57 4.39 -7.91
C PRO A 96 5.15 4.61 -9.36
N LYS A 97 6.08 4.39 -10.31
CA LYS A 97 5.84 4.57 -11.75
C LYS A 97 4.77 3.64 -12.31
N ASP A 98 4.56 2.49 -11.67
CA ASP A 98 3.60 1.48 -12.10
C ASP A 98 2.23 1.63 -11.40
N ILE A 99 2.13 2.58 -10.46
CA ILE A 99 0.94 2.83 -9.62
C ILE A 99 0.10 3.98 -10.20
N ALA A 100 0.69 5.17 -10.30
CA ALA A 100 0.03 6.38 -10.80
C ALA A 100 1.08 7.47 -11.10
N ASP A 101 0.74 8.44 -11.94
CA ASP A 101 1.65 9.53 -12.33
C ASP A 101 2.20 10.32 -11.12
N LYS A 102 1.38 10.50 -10.09
CA LYS A 102 1.74 11.20 -8.84
C LYS A 102 1.71 10.25 -7.64
N ALA A 103 2.45 9.15 -7.75
CA ALA A 103 2.61 8.17 -6.68
C ALA A 103 3.85 8.42 -5.80
N TYR A 104 3.70 8.21 -4.50
CA TYR A 104 4.76 8.24 -3.51
C TYR A 104 4.68 6.97 -2.65
N VAL A 105 5.79 6.23 -2.56
CA VAL A 105 5.85 4.99 -1.80
C VAL A 105 6.94 5.10 -0.73
N TYR A 106 6.54 4.87 0.52
CA TYR A 106 7.41 4.88 1.68
C TYR A 106 7.46 3.47 2.26
N LEU A 107 8.65 2.88 2.25
CA LEU A 107 8.90 1.57 2.84
C LEU A 107 9.46 1.76 4.25
N CYS A 108 8.66 1.38 5.25
CA CYS A 108 9.07 1.44 6.65
C CYS A 108 10.08 0.33 6.93
N GLU A 109 11.26 0.76 7.34
CA GLU A 109 12.27 -0.06 7.95
C GLU A 109 11.92 -0.18 9.44
N SER A 110 11.31 -1.29 9.85
CA SER A 110 11.22 -1.62 11.27
C SER A 110 12.64 -1.81 11.81
N LEU A 111 13.03 -0.95 12.77
CA LEU A 111 14.25 -1.05 13.57
C LEU A 111 14.25 -2.33 14.43
#